data_AF-A0A3A9SHC0-F1
#
_entry.id   AF-A0A3A9SHC0-F1
#
_cell.length_a   1.000
_cell.length_b   1.000
_cell.length_c   1.000
_cell.angle_alpha   90.00
_cell.angle_beta   90.00
_cell.angle_gamma   90.00
#
_symmetry.space_group_name_H-M   'P 1'
#
loop_
_entity.id
_entity.type
_entity.pdbx_description
1 polymer ?
#
loop_
_entity_poly.entity_id
_entity_poly.type
_entity_poly.pdbx_seq_one_letter_code
_entity_poly.pdbx_strand_id
1 'polypeptide(L)' 'MSKVLAVLAAVIFIIAVVVFTIGELNKDNEEEPETYKWMRIFAIVLAVMAAVCAIKSKAF' A
#
# COMPACT_ATOMS: atom_id res chain seq x y z
N MET A 1 13.86 -17.02 -7.07
CA MET A 1 13.35 -16.25 -5.90
C MET A 1 12.90 -14.83 -6.29
N SER A 2 13.62 -14.12 -7.17
CA SER A 2 13.26 -12.77 -7.64
C SER A 2 11.86 -12.63 -8.26
N LYS A 3 11.41 -13.59 -9.08
CA LYS A 3 10.07 -13.55 -9.71
C LYS A 3 8.91 -13.56 -8.71
N VAL A 4 9.02 -14.34 -7.63
CA VAL A 4 8.00 -14.41 -6.57
C VAL A 4 7.94 -13.09 -5.82
N LEU A 5 9.10 -12.50 -5.49
CA LEU A 5 9.17 -11.18 -4.84
C LEU A 5 8.64 -10.06 -5.72
N ALA A 6 8.86 -10.13 -7.04
CA ALA A 6 8.32 -9.17 -8.00
C ALA A 6 6.78 -9.25 -8.09
N VAL A 7 6.21 -10.46 -8.14
CA VAL A 7 4.75 -10.66 -8.12
C VAL A 7 4.17 -10.19 -6.79
N LEU A 8 4.82 -10.52 -5.67
CA LEU A 8 4.40 -10.08 -4.34
C LEU A 8 4.41 -8.56 -4.21
N ALA A 9 5.46 -7.89 -4.71
CA ALA A 9 5.57 -6.45 -4.73
C ALA A 9 4.42 -5.80 -5.52
N ALA A 10 4.08 -6.34 -6.69
CA ALA A 10 2.97 -5.85 -7.50
C ALA A 10 1.62 -5.99 -6.77
N VAL A 11 1.37 -7.14 -6.14
CA VAL A 11 0.12 -7.38 -5.39
C VAL A 11 0.01 -6.44 -4.19
N ILE A 12 1.06 -6.29 -3.39
CA ILE A 12 1.08 -5.39 -2.23
C ILE A 12 0.86 -3.94 -2.68
N PHE A 13 1.47 -3.54 -3.80
CA PHE A 13 1.29 -2.20 -4.35
C PHE A 13 -0.16 -1.94 -4.77
N ILE A 14 -0.81 -2.89 -5.43
CA ILE A 14 -2.23 -2.78 -5.81
C ILE A 14 -3.10 -2.61 -4.56
N ILE A 15 -2.88 -3.42 -3.52
CA ILE A 15 -3.63 -3.31 -2.26
C ILE A 15 -3.40 -1.94 -1.61
N ALA A 16 -2.15 -1.46 -1.59
CA ALA A 16 -1.82 -0.15 -1.05
C ALA A 16 -2.61 0.97 -1.76
N VAL A 17 -2.64 0.96 -3.10
CA VAL A 17 -3.40 1.94 -3.88
C VAL A 17 -4.88 1.88 -3.57
N VAL A 18 -5.49 0.69 -3.54
CA VAL A 18 -6.92 0.53 -3.24
C VAL A 18 -7.26 1.08 -1.85
N VAL A 19 -6.48 0.70 -0.82
CA VAL A 19 -6.70 1.18 0.56
C VAL A 19 -6.50 2.69 0.67
N PHE A 20 -5.48 3.24 -0.02
CA PHE A 20 -5.26 4.68 -0.07
C PHE A 20 -6.44 5.41 -0.73
N THR A 21 -6.93 4.90 -1.86
CA THR A 21 -8.07 5.49 -2.59
C THR A 21 -9.33 5.47 -1.74
N ILE A 22 -9.61 4.38 -1.02
CA ILE A 22 -10.74 4.33 -0.08
C ILE A 22 -10.58 5.37 1.02
N GLY A 23 -9.38 5.47 1.61
CA GLY A 23 -9.10 6.45 2.65
C GLY A 23 -9.18 7.91 2.18
N GLU A 24 -8.77 8.21 0.94
CA GLU A 24 -8.91 9.55 0.35
C GLU A 24 -10.36 9.89 0.02
N LEU A 25 -11.12 8.95 -0.58
CA LEU A 25 -12.52 9.17 -0.92
C LEU A 25 -13.40 9.43 0.32
N ASN A 26 -13.02 8.89 1.47
CA ASN A 26 -13.74 9.02 2.73
C ASN A 26 -13.03 9.98 3.72
N LYS A 27 -12.05 10.77 3.29
CA LYS A 27 -11.27 11.62 4.22
C LYS A 27 -12.13 12.65 4.96
N ASP A 28 -13.23 13.06 4.34
CA ASP A 28 -14.17 14.07 4.84
C ASP A 28 -15.42 13.42 5.49
N ASN A 29 -15.41 12.09 5.68
CA ASN A 29 -16.49 11.40 6.37
C ASN A 29 -16.42 11.70 7.88
N GLU A 30 -17.50 12.27 8.43
CA GLU A 30 -17.60 12.69 9.83
C GLU A 30 -17.80 11.51 10.80
N GLU A 31 -18.24 10.34 10.32
CA GLU A 31 -18.50 9.18 11.17
C GLU A 31 -17.23 8.48 11.66
N GLU A 32 -16.19 8.37 10.81
CA GLU A 32 -14.95 7.64 11.15
C GLU A 32 -13.65 8.34 10.68
N PRO A 33 -13.43 9.62 11.04
CA PRO A 33 -12.33 10.42 10.50
C PRO A 33 -10.94 9.86 10.83
N GLU A 34 -10.78 9.24 12.00
CA GLU A 34 -9.51 8.62 12.39
C GLU A 34 -9.22 7.36 11.59
N THR A 35 -10.23 6.50 11.36
CA THR A 35 -10.06 5.26 10.59
C THR A 35 -9.53 5.56 9.20
N TYR A 36 -10.14 6.52 8.49
CA TYR A 36 -9.71 6.87 7.12
C TYR A 36 -8.33 7.55 7.10
N LYS A 37 -8.00 8.35 8.13
CA LYS A 37 -6.65 8.90 8.31
C LYS A 37 -5.62 7.79 8.49
N TRP A 38 -5.90 6.81 9.35
CA TRP A 38 -5.01 5.66 9.56
C TRP A 38 -4.93 4.74 8.34
N MET A 39 -6.02 4.54 7.58
CA MET A 39 -6.00 3.79 6.32
C MET A 39 -5.02 4.41 5.31
N ARG A 40 -5.01 5.73 5.17
CA ARG A 40 -4.06 6.43 4.29
C ARG A 40 -2.61 6.25 4.75
N ILE A 41 -2.36 6.38 6.05
CA ILE A 41 -1.02 6.14 6.63
C ILE A 41 -0.58 4.69 6.38
N PHE A 42 -1.47 3.73 6.63
CA PHE A 42 -1.18 2.30 6.45
C PHE A 42 -0.89 1.97 4.98
N ALA A 43 -1.63 2.57 4.06
CA ALA A 43 -1.38 2.44 2.63
C ALA A 43 0.00 2.96 2.20
N ILE A 44 0.47 4.08 2.77
CA ILE A 44 1.83 4.58 2.52
C ILE A 44 2.87 3.57 3.01
N VAL A 45 2.68 2.98 4.19
CA VAL A 45 3.58 1.93 4.72
C VAL A 45 3.60 0.70 3.82
N LEU A 46 2.44 0.25 3.33
CA LEU A 46 2.34 -0.84 2.37
C LEU A 46 3.05 -0.53 1.04
N ALA A 47 2.94 0.70 0.53
CA ALA A 47 3.63 1.13 -0.67
C ALA A 47 5.16 1.11 -0.48
N VAL A 48 5.67 1.52 0.69
CA VAL A 48 7.10 1.43 1.03
C VAL A 48 7.56 -0.02 1.07
N MET A 49 6.78 -0.92 1.67
CA MET A 49 7.11 -2.36 1.68
C MET A 49 7.13 -2.95 0.27
N ALA A 50 6.16 -2.59 -0.58
CA ALA A 50 6.16 -2.99 -1.98
C ALA A 50 7.42 -2.50 -2.72
N ALA A 51 7.85 -1.27 -2.47
CA ALA A 51 9.08 -0.72 -3.05
C ALA A 51 10.33 -1.51 -2.59
N VAL A 52 10.42 -1.85 -1.31
CA VAL A 52 11.53 -2.68 -0.77
C VAL A 52 11.54 -4.07 -1.41
N CYS A 53 10.38 -4.73 -1.52
CA CYS A 53 10.25 -6.01 -2.20
C CYS A 53 10.65 -5.91 -3.68
N ALA A 54 10.25 -4.86 -4.38
CA ALA A 54 10.63 -4.63 -5.77
C ALA A 54 12.14 -4.41 -5.94
N ILE A 55 12.76 -3.58 -5.09
CA ILE A 55 14.21 -3.32 -5.11
C ILE A 55 14.99 -4.61 -4.84
N LYS A 56 14.61 -5.37 -3.80
CA LYS A 56 15.24 -6.65 -3.47
C LYS A 56 15.03 -7.70 -4.56
N SER A 57 13.92 -7.65 -5.30
CA SER A 57 13.67 -8.55 -6.43
C SER A 57 14.60 -8.29 -7.62
N LYS A 58 15.07 -7.04 -7.83
CA LYS A 58 16.02 -6.68 -8.90
C LYS A 58 17.48 -6.87 -8.50
N ALA A 59 17.81 -6.85 -7.21
CA ALA A 59 19.17 -6.98 -6.70
C ALA A 59 19.65 -8.45 -6.53
N PHE A 60 18.83 -9.43 -6.92
CA PHE A 60 19.07 -10.88 -6.72
C PHE A 60 19.02 -11.65 -8.04
#